data_AF-A0A0F9MUA7-F1
#
_entry.id   AF-A0A0F9MUA7-F1
#
_cell.length_a   1.000
_cell.length_b   1.000
_cell.length_c   1.000
_cell.angle_alpha   90.00
_cell.angle_beta   90.00
_cell.angle_gamma   90.00
#
_symmetry.space_group_name_H-M   'P 1'
#
loop_
_entity.id
_entity.type
_entity.pdbx_description
1 polymer ?
#
loop_
_entity_poly.entity_id
_entity_poly.type
_entity_poly.pdbx_seq_one_letter_code
_entity_poly.pdbx_strand_id
1 'polypeptide(L)'
;MKCPHCETEIDEHEANRCLDTWVAEAVMEWRIVGGIMEDGRGRGVELSDGNPAFPSRYSTDIAAAWEVVGRILETWLIEINTIDESLGPGMIPQITWSVTIAEEYNSGGSPIWRGDFADFVEADTAPLAICRAALKAAQ
;
A
#
# COMPACT_ATOMS: atom_id res chain seq x y z
N MET A 1 -12.01 3.48 5.95
CA MET A 1 -11.18 4.71 6.08
C MET A 1 -11.34 5.49 4.80
N LYS A 2 -11.52 6.82 4.91
CA LYS A 2 -11.74 7.68 3.75
C LYS A 2 -10.47 8.37 3.29
N CYS A 3 -10.33 8.50 1.97
CA CYS A 3 -9.27 9.27 1.35
C CYS A 3 -9.36 10.73 1.80
N PRO A 4 -8.26 11.36 2.27
CA PRO A 4 -8.28 12.75 2.73
C PRO A 4 -8.51 13.76 1.60
N HIS A 5 -8.35 13.35 0.34
CA HIS A 5 -8.45 14.22 -0.83
C HIS A 5 -9.82 14.19 -1.51
N CYS A 6 -10.52 13.04 -1.48
CA CYS A 6 -11.80 12.86 -2.19
C CYS A 6 -12.89 12.16 -1.36
N GLU A 7 -12.62 11.86 -0.09
CA GLU A 7 -13.54 11.23 0.88
C GLU A 7 -14.05 9.83 0.52
N THR A 8 -13.57 9.22 -0.56
CA THR A 8 -13.91 7.85 -0.96
C THR A 8 -13.34 6.83 0.03
N GLU A 9 -14.12 5.83 0.40
CA GLU A 9 -13.64 4.73 1.24
C GLU A 9 -12.54 3.92 0.54
N ILE A 10 -11.56 3.46 1.30
CA ILE A 10 -10.38 2.74 0.81
C ILE A 10 -10.71 1.55 -0.11
N ASP A 11 -11.73 0.76 0.25
CA ASP A 11 -12.16 -0.43 -0.49
C ASP A 11 -12.95 -0.10 -1.75
N GLU A 12 -13.52 1.11 -1.82
CA GLU A 12 -14.25 1.62 -2.98
C GLU A 12 -13.35 2.49 -3.88
N HIS A 13 -12.15 2.84 -3.41
CA HIS A 13 -11.30 3.80 -4.09
C HIS A 13 -10.67 3.20 -5.34
N GLU A 14 -11.13 3.62 -6.52
CA GLU A 14 -10.59 3.15 -7.80
C GLU A 14 -9.11 3.53 -7.98
N ALA A 15 -8.43 2.80 -8.87
CA ALA A 15 -7.07 3.08 -9.27
C ALA A 15 -7.01 4.40 -10.07
N ASN A 16 -6.51 5.46 -9.43
CA ASN A 16 -6.39 6.78 -10.03
C ASN A 16 -5.31 7.61 -9.31
N ARG A 17 -5.08 8.83 -9.79
CA ARG A 17 -4.06 9.73 -9.22
C ARG A 17 -4.34 10.13 -7.77
N CYS A 18 -5.60 10.18 -7.36
CA CYS A 18 -5.96 10.49 -5.98
C CYS A 18 -5.49 9.38 -5.03
N LEU A 19 -5.67 8.10 -5.42
CA LEU A 19 -5.17 6.96 -4.65
C LEU A 19 -3.64 6.96 -4.60
N ASP A 20 -2.99 7.21 -5.75
CA ASP A 20 -1.53 7.28 -5.82
C ASP A 20 -0.96 8.35 -4.87
N THR A 21 -1.58 9.53 -4.82
CA THR A 21 -1.19 10.61 -3.90
C THR A 21 -1.36 10.17 -2.46
N TRP A 22 -2.47 9.53 -2.12
CA TRP A 22 -2.71 9.06 -0.76
C TRP A 22 -1.68 8.02 -0.32
N VAL A 23 -1.35 7.05 -1.19
CA VAL A 23 -0.28 6.06 -0.95
C VAL A 23 1.06 6.76 -0.77
N ALA A 24 1.37 7.75 -1.62
CA ALA A 24 2.61 8.50 -1.54
C ALA A 24 2.77 9.18 -0.17
N GLU A 25 1.72 9.84 0.32
CA GLU A 25 1.77 10.58 1.58
C GLU A 25 1.77 9.67 2.81
N ALA A 26 0.85 8.69 2.83
CA ALA A 26 0.58 7.89 4.02
C ALA A 26 1.55 6.71 4.18
N VAL A 27 1.91 6.04 3.08
CA VAL A 27 2.73 4.82 3.13
C VAL A 27 4.20 5.13 2.84
N MET A 28 4.44 5.90 1.79
CA MET A 28 5.80 6.22 1.34
C MET A 28 6.37 7.46 2.06
N GLU A 29 5.55 8.15 2.86
CA GLU A 29 5.92 9.33 3.63
C GLU A 29 6.49 10.47 2.76
N TRP A 30 6.02 10.60 1.52
CA TRP A 30 6.40 11.72 0.67
C TRP A 30 5.91 13.04 1.27
N ARG A 31 6.81 14.01 1.40
CA ARG A 31 6.53 15.35 1.91
C ARG A 31 7.26 16.39 1.08
N ILE A 32 6.69 17.60 1.01
CA ILE A 32 7.37 18.74 0.38
C ILE A 32 8.18 19.47 1.45
N VAL A 33 9.50 19.47 1.32
CA VAL A 33 10.44 20.15 2.22
C VAL A 33 11.30 21.09 1.38
N GLY A 34 11.19 22.40 1.61
CA GLY A 34 12.05 23.38 0.92
C GLY A 34 11.90 23.41 -0.61
N GLY A 35 10.77 22.97 -1.17
CA GLY A 35 10.57 22.87 -2.62
C GLY A 35 11.14 21.59 -3.24
N ILE A 36 11.56 20.64 -2.42
CA ILE A 36 11.97 19.29 -2.81
C ILE A 36 10.90 18.33 -2.31
N MET A 37 10.52 17.36 -3.14
CA MET A 37 9.66 16.26 -2.73
C MET A 37 10.55 15.15 -2.18
N GLU A 38 10.47 14.87 -0.88
CA GLU A 38 11.32 13.88 -0.22
C GLU A 38 10.48 12.75 0.37
N ASP A 39 10.92 11.50 0.25
CA ASP A 39 10.30 10.35 0.91
C ASP A 39 10.94 10.05 2.29
N GLY A 40 10.36 9.13 3.05
CA GLY A 40 10.89 8.71 4.35
C GLY A 40 12.29 8.07 4.32
N ARG A 41 12.85 7.82 3.13
CA ARG A 41 14.20 7.29 2.91
C ARG A 41 15.21 8.37 2.49
N GLY A 42 14.79 9.64 2.45
CA GLY A 42 15.63 10.77 2.03
C GLY A 42 15.88 10.82 0.52
N ARG A 43 15.06 10.14 -0.30
CA ARG A 43 15.09 10.33 -1.76
C ARG A 43 14.34 11.60 -2.08
N GLY A 44 15.05 12.59 -2.62
CA GLY A 44 14.50 13.87 -3.06
C GLY A 44 14.30 13.94 -4.58
N VAL A 45 13.19 14.51 -5.02
CA VAL A 45 12.97 14.92 -6.41
C VAL A 45 12.71 16.42 -6.42
N GLU A 46 13.49 17.17 -7.20
CA GLU A 46 13.26 18.60 -7.40
C GLU A 46 11.93 18.82 -8.12
N LEU A 47 11.14 19.78 -7.63
CA LEU A 47 9.89 20.18 -8.26
C LEU A 47 10.20 21.03 -9.50
N SER A 48 10.19 20.43 -10.70
CA SER A 48 10.18 21.21 -11.94
C SER A 48 8.82 21.94 -12.05
N ASP A 49 8.85 23.27 -12.16
CA ASP A 49 7.68 24.14 -12.34
C ASP A 49 6.62 24.11 -11.22
N GLY A 50 7.04 23.77 -9.98
CA GLY A 50 6.13 23.77 -8.81
C GLY A 50 5.10 22.66 -8.83
N ASN A 51 5.17 21.74 -9.78
CA ASN A 51 4.33 20.55 -9.82
C ASN A 51 5.18 19.36 -9.39
N PRO A 52 4.90 18.73 -8.23
CA PRO A 52 5.51 17.44 -7.93
C PRO A 52 5.12 16.48 -9.03
N ALA A 53 6.10 16.10 -9.85
CA ALA A 53 6.00 14.89 -10.63
C ALA A 53 5.99 13.74 -9.61
N PHE A 54 4.84 13.50 -8.97
CA PHE A 54 4.59 12.37 -8.09
C PHE A 54 5.02 11.14 -8.87
N PRO A 55 6.17 10.53 -8.51
CA PRO A 55 6.97 9.88 -9.53
C PRO A 55 6.35 8.58 -10.04
N SER A 56 5.38 8.03 -9.32
CA SER A 56 4.91 6.67 -9.57
C SER A 56 3.38 6.58 -9.64
N ARG A 57 2.89 5.74 -10.54
CA ARG A 57 1.47 5.38 -10.67
C ARG A 57 1.18 4.12 -9.84
N TYR A 58 1.35 4.22 -8.52
CA TYR A 58 1.34 3.06 -7.62
C TYR A 58 0.14 2.13 -7.82
N SER A 59 -1.05 2.68 -8.01
CA SER A 59 -2.29 1.90 -8.14
C SER A 59 -2.51 1.24 -9.50
N THR A 60 -1.67 1.53 -10.51
CA THR A 60 -1.83 1.00 -11.88
C THR A 60 -0.56 0.38 -12.48
N ASP A 61 0.62 0.72 -11.96
CA ASP A 61 1.91 0.18 -12.38
C ASP A 61 2.44 -0.80 -11.32
N ILE A 62 2.63 -2.05 -11.72
CA ILE A 62 3.09 -3.11 -10.80
C ILE A 62 4.52 -2.86 -10.30
N ALA A 63 5.40 -2.27 -11.10
CA ALA A 63 6.76 -1.96 -10.66
C ALA A 63 6.73 -0.89 -9.56
N ALA A 64 5.91 0.15 -9.74
CA ALA A 64 5.66 1.16 -8.73
C ALA A 64 5.01 0.56 -7.46
N ALA A 65 3.98 -0.29 -7.61
CA ALA A 65 3.34 -0.96 -6.48
C ALA A 65 4.35 -1.80 -5.67
N TRP A 66 5.36 -2.38 -6.32
CA TRP A 66 6.41 -3.13 -5.63
C TRP A 66 7.31 -2.25 -4.76
N GLU A 67 7.44 -0.95 -5.05
CA GLU A 67 8.11 -0.01 -4.14
C GLU A 67 7.32 0.14 -2.83
N VAL A 68 5.99 0.13 -2.91
CA VAL A 68 5.09 0.16 -1.75
C VAL A 68 5.28 -1.09 -0.90
N VAL A 69 5.31 -2.27 -1.54
CA VAL A 69 5.63 -3.55 -0.87
C VAL A 69 6.99 -3.46 -0.19
N GLY A 70 8.01 -2.96 -0.88
CA GLY A 70 9.34 -2.78 -0.32
C GLY A 70 9.37 -1.85 0.89
N ARG A 71 8.53 -0.80 0.91
CA ARG A 71 8.40 0.10 2.06
C ARG A 71 7.71 -0.56 3.24
N ILE A 72 6.65 -1.31 2.98
CA ILE A 72 5.95 -2.05 4.01
C ILE A 72 6.87 -3.12 4.61
N LEU A 73 7.61 -3.88 3.80
CA LEU A 73 8.50 -4.95 4.29
C LEU A 73 9.66 -4.47 5.16
N GLU A 74 10.05 -3.20 5.08
CA GLU A 74 11.01 -2.60 6.03
C GLU A 74 10.42 -2.45 7.42
N THR A 75 9.10 -2.42 7.54
CA THR A 75 8.37 -2.04 8.75
C THR A 75 7.55 -3.20 9.30
N TRP A 76 6.95 -4.02 8.44
CA TRP A 76 6.01 -5.10 8.77
C TRP A 76 6.31 -6.38 7.99
N LEU A 77 5.83 -7.50 8.50
CA LEU A 77 5.82 -8.77 7.77
C LEU A 77 4.63 -8.79 6.78
N ILE A 78 4.78 -9.37 5.59
CA ILE A 78 3.67 -9.51 4.62
C ILE A 78 3.56 -10.96 4.18
N GLU A 79 2.36 -11.53 4.24
CA GLU A 79 2.03 -12.80 3.59
C GLU A 79 1.33 -12.53 2.25
N ILE A 80 1.98 -12.92 1.15
CA ILE A 80 1.52 -12.64 -0.21
C ILE A 80 0.96 -13.91 -0.86
N ASN A 81 -0.33 -13.84 -1.25
CA ASN A 81 -1.12 -14.71 -2.12
C ASN A 81 -1.99 -15.80 -1.49
N THR A 82 -3.29 -15.64 -1.70
CA THR A 82 -4.19 -16.75 -2.06
C THR A 82 -5.00 -16.31 -3.28
N ILE A 83 -4.96 -17.12 -4.34
CA ILE A 83 -5.99 -17.09 -5.38
C ILE A 83 -7.14 -17.91 -4.80
N ASP A 84 -8.31 -17.29 -4.60
CA ASP A 84 -9.47 -18.05 -4.12
C ASP A 84 -10.05 -18.89 -5.26
N GLU A 85 -9.59 -20.14 -5.36
CA GLU A 85 -10.12 -21.14 -6.29
C GLU A 85 -11.49 -21.71 -5.84
N SER A 86 -12.01 -21.33 -4.67
CA SER A 86 -13.30 -21.81 -4.17
C SER A 86 -14.51 -21.14 -4.85
N LEU A 87 -14.27 -20.09 -5.63
CA LEU A 87 -15.29 -19.41 -6.41
C LEU A 87 -15.84 -20.36 -7.49
N GLY A 88 -17.13 -20.67 -7.39
CA GLY A 88 -17.81 -21.62 -8.27
C GLY A 88 -17.67 -21.31 -9.77
N PRO A 89 -18.01 -22.28 -10.65
CA PRO A 89 -17.84 -22.14 -12.09
C PRO A 89 -18.59 -20.91 -12.63
N GLY A 90 -17.85 -19.97 -13.24
CA GLY A 90 -18.38 -18.74 -13.84
C GLY A 90 -18.01 -17.45 -13.11
N MET A 91 -17.32 -17.53 -11.96
CA MET A 91 -16.78 -16.35 -11.27
C MET A 91 -15.39 -15.98 -11.80
N ILE A 92 -15.15 -14.67 -11.96
CA ILE A 92 -13.84 -14.14 -12.37
C ILE A 92 -12.92 -14.25 -11.13
N PRO A 93 -11.73 -14.84 -11.25
CA PRO A 93 -10.80 -14.90 -10.12
C PRO A 93 -10.44 -13.47 -9.69
N GLN A 94 -10.75 -13.12 -8.45
CA GLN A 94 -10.27 -11.87 -7.86
C GLN A 94 -8.87 -12.08 -7.31
N ILE A 95 -8.02 -11.06 -7.49
CA ILE A 95 -6.69 -11.07 -6.90
C ILE A 95 -6.84 -10.53 -5.48
N THR A 96 -6.73 -11.42 -4.49
CA THR A 96 -6.74 -11.03 -3.08
C THR A 96 -5.32 -10.73 -2.60
N TRP A 97 -5.14 -9.56 -2.01
CA TRP A 97 -3.93 -9.21 -1.27
C TRP A 97 -4.25 -9.05 0.22
N SER A 98 -3.42 -9.68 1.04
CA SER A 98 -3.43 -9.51 2.50
C SER A 98 -2.10 -8.92 2.93
N VAL A 99 -2.15 -8.00 3.89
CA VAL A 99 -0.96 -7.55 4.60
C VAL A 99 -1.17 -7.95 6.06
N THR A 100 -0.33 -8.82 6.60
CA THR A 100 -0.46 -9.24 8.00
C THR A 100 0.48 -8.41 8.87
N ILE A 101 -0.01 -7.37 9.52
CA ILE A 101 0.81 -6.61 10.47
C ILE A 101 1.03 -7.47 11.69
N ALA A 102 2.24 -7.99 11.85
CA ALA A 102 2.64 -8.73 13.02
C ALA A 102 3.66 -7.93 13.83
N GLU A 103 3.39 -7.75 15.12
CA GLU A 103 4.39 -7.25 16.06
C GLU A 103 5.22 -8.41 16.59
N GLU A 104 6.54 -8.22 16.64
CA GLU A 104 7.46 -9.16 17.27
C GLU A 104 7.33 -9.05 18.80
N TYR A 105 6.82 -10.09 19.45
CA TYR A 105 6.79 -10.18 20.90
C TYR A 105 7.85 -11.15 21.42
N ASN A 106 8.72 -10.65 22.30
CA ASN A 106 9.71 -11.45 22.98
C ASN A 106 9.10 -12.18 24.19
N SER A 107 8.71 -13.45 23.99
CA SER A 107 8.33 -14.34 25.08
C SER A 107 9.41 -15.42 25.27
N GLY A 108 10.29 -15.23 26.25
CA GLY A 108 11.14 -16.32 26.75
C GLY A 108 12.25 -16.81 25.81
N GLY A 109 12.71 -15.99 24.86
CA GLY A 109 13.90 -16.30 24.04
C GLY A 109 13.62 -16.85 22.63
N SER A 110 12.36 -16.82 22.17
CA SER A 110 12.02 -17.03 20.77
C SER A 110 11.04 -15.95 20.30
N PRO A 111 11.25 -15.37 19.11
CA PRO A 111 10.32 -14.40 18.56
C PRO A 111 8.99 -15.08 18.27
N ILE A 112 7.92 -14.60 18.89
CA ILE A 112 6.55 -14.98 18.56
C ILE A 112 5.92 -13.78 17.88
N TRP A 113 5.46 -13.98 16.65
CA TRP A 113 4.73 -12.97 15.90
C TRP A 113 3.27 -12.98 16.37
N ARG A 114 2.82 -11.90 17.00
CA ARG A 114 1.41 -11.69 17.31
C ARG A 114 0.90 -10.65 16.33
N GLY A 115 0.23 -11.10 15.28
CA GLY A 115 -0.43 -10.22 14.32
C GLY A 115 -1.93 -10.31 14.46
N ASP A 116 -2.58 -9.16 14.48
CA ASP A 116 -3.95 -9.08 13.97
C ASP A 116 -3.83 -9.13 12.45
N PHE A 117 -4.65 -9.95 11.79
CA PHE A 117 -4.73 -9.91 10.33
C PHE A 117 -5.14 -8.50 9.94
N ALA A 118 -4.24 -7.74 9.31
CA ALA A 118 -4.65 -6.50 8.67
C ALA A 118 -5.51 -6.92 7.49
N ASP A 119 -6.80 -6.79 7.73
CA ASP A 119 -7.95 -6.84 6.84
C ASP A 119 -7.64 -7.18 5.37
N PHE A 120 -8.33 -8.19 4.83
CA PHE A 120 -8.14 -8.61 3.44
C PHE A 120 -8.55 -7.48 2.48
N VAL A 121 -7.82 -7.35 1.37
CA VAL A 121 -8.19 -6.43 0.30
C VAL A 121 -8.30 -7.16 -1.04
N GLU A 122 -9.45 -6.97 -1.66
CA GLU A 122 -9.76 -7.47 -3.00
C GLU A 122 -9.74 -6.32 -4.00
N ALA A 123 -9.17 -6.58 -5.17
CA ALA A 123 -9.25 -5.67 -6.31
C ALA A 123 -9.10 -6.42 -7.64
N ASP A 124 -9.52 -5.77 -8.71
CA ASP A 124 -9.41 -6.30 -10.07
C ASP A 124 -7.95 -6.39 -10.57
N THR A 125 -7.02 -5.70 -9.90
CA THR A 125 -5.60 -5.70 -10.27
C THR A 125 -4.70 -5.79 -9.04
N ALA A 126 -3.55 -6.45 -9.18
CA ALA A 126 -2.56 -6.56 -8.11
C ALA A 126 -2.06 -5.19 -7.60
N PRO A 127 -1.72 -4.20 -8.45
CA PRO A 127 -1.27 -2.88 -7.98
C PRO A 127 -2.31 -2.17 -7.09
N LEU A 128 -3.59 -2.26 -7.45
CA LEU A 128 -4.67 -1.66 -6.67
C LEU A 128 -4.83 -2.36 -5.32
N ALA A 129 -4.83 -3.70 -5.31
CA ALA A 129 -4.93 -4.49 -4.10
C ALA A 129 -3.78 -4.20 -3.13
N ILE A 130 -2.54 -4.13 -3.64
CA ILE A 130 -1.34 -3.74 -2.88
C ILE A 130 -1.53 -2.37 -2.24
N CYS A 131 -1.92 -1.35 -3.03
CA CYS A 131 -2.05 0.02 -2.55
C CYS A 131 -3.10 0.17 -1.45
N ARG A 132 -4.25 -0.49 -1.59
CA ARG A 132 -5.29 -0.46 -0.57
C ARG A 132 -4.87 -1.21 0.69
N ALA A 133 -4.25 -2.39 0.56
CA ALA A 133 -3.75 -3.14 1.71
C ALA A 133 -2.67 -2.34 2.48
N ALA A 134 -1.78 -1.68 1.74
CA ALA A 134 -0.76 -0.78 2.29
C ALA A 134 -1.36 0.33 3.15
N LEU A 135 -2.39 1.00 2.64
CA LEU A 135 -3.08 2.08 3.31
C LEU A 135 -3.90 1.60 4.52
N LYS A 136 -4.48 0.39 4.47
CA LYS A 136 -5.10 -0.22 5.65
C LYS A 136 -4.06 -0.48 6.74
N ALA A 137 -2.86 -0.85 6.35
CA ALA A 137 -1.81 -1.21 7.29
C ALA A 137 -1.03 0.00 7.86
N ALA A 138 -1.00 1.14 7.17
CA ALA A 138 -0.39 2.37 7.66
C ALA A 138 -1.22 3.12 8.73
N GLN A 139 -2.10 2.43 9.42
CA GLN A 139 -2.99 2.96 10.47
C GLN A 139 -2.38 2.86 11.86
#